data_AF-A0A0C9YLZ7-F1
#
_entry.id   AF-A0A0C9YLZ7-F1
#
_cell.length_a   1.000
_cell.length_b   1.000
_cell.length_c   1.000
_cell.angle_alpha   90.00
_cell.angle_beta   90.00
_cell.angle_gamma   90.00
#
_symmetry.space_group_name_H-M   'P 1'
#
loop_
_entity.id
_entity.type
_entity.pdbx_description
1 polymer ?
#
loop_
_entity_poly.entity_id
_entity_poly.type
_entity_poly.pdbx_seq_one_letter_code
_entity_poly.pdbx_strand_id
1 'polypeptide(L)'
;EFTRVGGWMKHKGKLTEHEHDRYFWAGLSPLFRSSVEGRLKQKDPNLDVSIPFPYDEVCKAAEEVLRRDRFDADDLDLLGPRSISSLSEKENVPPQQHDARGGSVRPLLPSQEARKHLETLEREGSIAQKQDEVETLIKSL
;
A
#
# COMPACT_ATOMS: atom_id res chain seq x y z
N GLU A 1 6.85 34.68 4.78
CA GLU A 1 5.52 34.13 5.17
C GLU A 1 4.90 33.39 4.01
N PHE A 2 4.14 32.33 4.28
CA PHE A 2 3.35 31.62 3.28
C PHE A 2 1.89 32.06 3.39
N THR A 3 1.38 32.72 2.35
CA THR A 3 -0.04 33.12 2.27
C THR A 3 -0.79 32.09 1.42
N ARG A 4 -1.82 31.44 1.99
CA ARG A 4 -2.73 30.61 1.19
C ARG A 4 -3.59 31.49 0.28
N VAL A 5 -3.19 31.63 -0.98
CA VAL A 5 -3.89 32.43 -1.98
C VAL A 5 -5.35 31.97 -2.15
N GLY A 6 -5.61 30.66 -2.13
CA GLY A 6 -6.96 30.10 -2.25
C GLY A 6 -7.88 30.49 -1.09
N GLY A 7 -7.40 30.34 0.16
CA GLY A 7 -8.15 30.75 1.35
C GLY A 7 -8.38 32.26 1.42
N TRP A 8 -7.38 33.04 0.99
CA TRP A 8 -7.50 34.49 0.87
C TRP A 8 -8.55 34.93 -0.17
N MET A 9 -8.61 34.24 -1.32
CA MET A 9 -9.64 34.50 -2.34
C MET A 9 -11.05 34.11 -1.88
N LYS A 10 -11.19 32.99 -1.16
CA LYS A 10 -12.46 32.56 -0.54
C LYS A 10 -12.94 33.62 0.47
N HIS A 11 -12.06 34.08 1.36
CA HIS A 11 -12.41 35.08 2.38
C HIS A 11 -12.81 36.44 1.77
N LYS A 12 -12.24 36.80 0.62
CA LYS A 12 -12.62 38.02 -0.13
C LYS A 12 -13.88 37.86 -1.00
N GLY A 13 -14.56 36.70 -0.97
CA GLY A 13 -15.74 36.43 -1.78
C GLY A 13 -15.48 36.36 -3.28
N LYS A 14 -14.21 36.23 -3.69
CA LYS A 14 -13.80 36.11 -5.10
C LYS A 14 -13.84 34.67 -5.62
N LEU A 15 -14.07 33.73 -4.72
CA LEU A 15 -14.09 32.29 -5.00
C LEU A 15 -15.22 31.68 -4.20
N THR A 16 -16.13 31.00 -4.87
CA THR A 16 -17.18 30.23 -4.19
C THR A 16 -16.57 29.03 -3.48
N GLU A 17 -17.29 28.47 -2.51
CA GLU A 17 -16.86 27.26 -1.80
C GLU A 17 -16.64 26.08 -2.74
N HIS A 18 -17.58 25.86 -3.66
CA HIS A 18 -17.49 24.80 -4.65
C HIS A 18 -16.28 24.96 -5.59
N GLU A 19 -15.94 26.19 -6.01
CA GLU A 19 -14.74 26.44 -6.81
C GLU A 19 -13.46 26.24 -6.00
N HIS A 20 -13.44 26.71 -4.75
CA HIS A 20 -12.32 26.51 -3.84
C HIS A 20 -12.00 25.01 -3.69
N ASP A 21 -13.02 24.20 -3.44
CA ASP A 21 -12.88 22.77 -3.22
C ASP A 21 -12.44 22.05 -4.51
N ARG A 22 -12.98 22.46 -5.65
CA ARG A 22 -12.53 21.98 -6.97
C ARG A 22 -11.05 22.28 -7.21
N TYR A 23 -10.61 23.53 -7.00
CA TYR A 23 -9.21 23.90 -7.24
C TYR A 23 -8.27 23.28 -6.22
N PHE A 24 -8.71 23.13 -4.98
CA PHE A 24 -7.94 22.43 -3.96
C PHE A 24 -7.71 20.97 -4.36
N TRP A 25 -8.77 20.26 -4.74
CA TRP A 25 -8.68 18.89 -5.24
C TRP A 25 -7.77 18.80 -6.48
N ALA A 26 -7.95 19.70 -7.46
CA ALA A 26 -7.13 19.73 -8.67
C ALA A 26 -5.64 20.03 -8.40
N GLY A 27 -5.32 20.71 -7.30
CA GLY A 27 -3.95 21.02 -6.89
C GLY A 27 -3.18 19.83 -6.31
N LEU A 28 -3.85 18.73 -5.98
CA LEU A 28 -3.23 17.51 -5.46
C LEU A 28 -2.61 16.67 -6.59
N SER A 29 -1.47 16.04 -6.30
CA SER A 29 -0.83 15.12 -7.26
C SER A 29 -1.77 13.94 -7.59
N PRO A 30 -1.74 13.41 -8.82
CA PRO A 30 -2.64 12.31 -9.21
C PRO A 30 -2.53 11.08 -8.28
N LEU A 31 -1.31 10.71 -7.88
CA LEU A 31 -1.06 9.61 -6.95
C LEU A 31 -1.69 9.88 -5.59
N PHE A 32 -1.50 11.08 -5.05
CA PHE A 32 -2.07 11.44 -3.75
C PHE A 32 -3.59 11.50 -3.80
N ARG A 33 -4.16 11.97 -4.91
CA ARG A 33 -5.61 11.93 -5.12
C ARG A 33 -6.15 10.52 -5.04
N SER A 34 -5.51 9.53 -5.68
CA SER A 34 -5.95 8.14 -5.61
C SER A 34 -5.95 7.60 -4.17
N SER A 35 -4.93 7.91 -3.37
CA SER A 35 -4.88 7.48 -1.96
C SER A 35 -5.95 8.17 -1.11
N VAL A 36 -6.14 9.48 -1.29
CA VAL A 36 -7.16 10.24 -0.55
C VAL A 36 -8.56 9.80 -0.96
N GLU A 37 -8.82 9.61 -2.25
CA GLU A 37 -10.10 9.10 -2.76
C GLU A 37 -10.40 7.70 -2.22
N GLY A 38 -9.38 6.83 -2.13
CA GLY A 38 -9.51 5.51 -1.50
C GLY A 38 -9.97 5.61 -0.05
N ARG A 39 -9.43 6.56 0.73
CA ARG A 39 -9.90 6.82 2.10
C ARG A 39 -11.31 7.37 2.16
N LEU A 40 -11.67 8.29 1.26
CA LEU A 40 -13.02 8.83 1.20
C LEU A 40 -14.04 7.72 0.87
N LYS A 41 -13.75 6.85 -0.12
CA LYS A 41 -14.60 5.70 -0.47
C LYS A 41 -14.70 4.65 0.63
N GLN A 42 -13.66 4.50 1.44
CA GLN A 42 -13.71 3.60 2.60
C GLN A 42 -14.68 4.10 3.67
N LYS A 43 -14.81 5.43 3.81
CA LYS A 43 -15.77 6.06 4.73
C LYS A 43 -17.19 6.08 4.17
N ASP A 44 -17.32 6.42 2.89
CA ASP A 44 -18.59 6.44 2.17
C ASP A 44 -18.49 5.66 0.85
N PRO A 45 -19.00 4.41 0.80
CA PRO A 45 -18.99 3.60 -0.42
C PRO A 45 -19.80 4.19 -1.58
N ASN A 46 -20.76 5.07 -1.29
CA ASN A 46 -21.63 5.70 -2.30
C ASN A 46 -21.16 7.10 -2.70
N LEU A 47 -19.90 7.43 -2.40
CA LEU A 47 -19.31 8.74 -2.68
C LEU A 47 -19.44 9.11 -4.16
N ASP A 48 -20.10 10.23 -4.42
CA ASP A 48 -20.23 10.80 -5.76
C ASP A 48 -18.91 11.47 -6.18
N VAL A 49 -18.28 10.94 -7.22
CA VAL A 49 -17.02 11.45 -7.79
C VAL A 49 -17.24 12.56 -8.83
N SER A 50 -18.48 12.86 -9.19
CA SER A 50 -18.81 13.91 -10.16
C SER A 50 -18.77 15.32 -9.55
N ILE A 51 -18.86 15.41 -8.22
CA ILE A 51 -18.81 16.65 -7.46
C ILE A 51 -17.45 16.84 -6.76
N PRO A 52 -16.97 18.08 -6.61
CA PRO A 52 -15.77 18.35 -5.82
C PRO A 52 -15.97 17.91 -4.37
N PHE A 53 -14.96 17.24 -3.81
CA PHE A 53 -14.97 16.84 -2.41
C PHE A 53 -14.77 18.06 -1.50
N PRO A 54 -15.54 18.16 -0.39
CA PRO A 54 -15.38 19.24 0.57
C PRO A 54 -13.94 19.32 1.09
N TYR A 55 -13.39 20.53 1.18
CA TYR A 55 -12.01 20.76 1.64
C TYR A 55 -11.70 20.04 2.97
N ASP A 56 -12.60 20.13 3.95
CA ASP A 56 -12.37 19.54 5.29
C ASP A 56 -12.28 18.01 5.25
N GLU A 57 -13.09 17.36 4.42
CA GLU A 57 -13.07 15.90 4.29
C GLU A 57 -11.81 15.43 3.56
N VAL A 58 -11.40 16.16 2.52
CA VAL A 58 -10.12 15.91 1.84
C VAL A 58 -8.95 16.08 2.81
N CYS A 59 -8.95 17.11 3.67
CA CYS A 59 -7.91 17.30 4.68
C CYS A 59 -7.85 16.16 5.69
N LYS A 60 -8.99 15.75 6.27
CA LYS A 60 -9.04 14.62 7.21
C LYS A 60 -8.53 13.32 6.57
N ALA A 61 -8.97 13.03 5.35
CA ALA A 61 -8.53 11.85 4.61
C ALA A 61 -7.03 11.92 4.26
N ALA A 62 -6.54 13.09 3.85
CA ALA A 62 -5.12 13.34 3.60
C ALA A 62 -4.26 13.14 4.86
N GLU A 63 -4.70 13.65 6.01
CA GLU A 63 -4.02 13.45 7.29
C GLU A 63 -3.89 11.96 7.61
N GLU A 64 -4.95 11.17 7.42
CA GLU A 64 -4.94 9.72 7.61
C GLU A 64 -3.98 8.99 6.66
N VAL A 65 -3.89 9.42 5.40
CA VAL A 65 -2.91 8.88 4.43
C VAL A 65 -1.49 9.18 4.88
N LEU A 66 -1.24 10.37 5.45
CA LEU A 66 0.10 10.84 5.82
C LEU A 66 0.52 10.46 7.25
N ARG A 67 -0.31 9.74 8.02
CA ARG A 67 0.04 9.33 9.39
C ARG A 67 1.26 8.41 9.37
N ARG A 68 2.31 8.85 10.06
CA ARG A 68 3.58 8.12 10.23
C ARG A 68 3.57 7.11 11.37
N ASP A 69 2.59 7.20 12.27
CA ASP A 69 2.49 6.34 13.46
C ASP A 69 1.79 5.00 13.16
N ARG A 70 2.09 4.40 12.02
CA ARG A 70 1.64 3.05 11.70
C ARG A 70 2.84 2.16 11.46
N PHE A 71 2.83 0.96 12.04
CA PHE A 71 3.92 0.00 11.85
C PHE A 71 4.08 -0.41 10.37
N ASP A 72 3.01 -0.29 9.57
CA ASP A 72 2.93 -0.58 8.13
C ASP A 72 2.96 0.70 7.28
N ALA A 73 3.49 1.82 7.80
CA ALA A 73 3.59 3.10 7.08
C ALA A 73 4.76 3.16 6.07
N ASP A 74 5.65 2.16 6.05
CA ASP A 74 6.82 2.15 5.17
C ASP A 74 6.46 2.11 3.67
N ASP A 75 5.21 1.77 3.34
CA ASP A 75 4.73 1.53 1.98
C ASP A 75 4.14 2.78 1.29
N LEU A 76 4.35 3.96 1.86
CA LEU A 76 3.86 5.22 1.27
C LEU A 76 4.75 5.67 0.10
N ASP A 77 4.77 4.91 -1.00
CA ASP A 77 5.49 5.22 -2.26
C ASP A 77 4.84 6.37 -3.07
N LEU A 78 4.22 7.32 -2.35
CA LEU A 78 3.43 8.41 -2.92
C LEU A 78 4.25 9.53 -3.58
N LEU A 79 5.58 9.46 -3.50
CA LEU A 79 6.50 10.51 -3.96
C LEU A 79 7.33 10.12 -5.20
N GLY A 80 6.97 9.03 -5.88
CA GLY A 80 7.72 8.52 -7.04
C GLY A 80 8.79 7.51 -6.64
N PRO A 81 9.42 6.84 -7.62
CA PRO A 81 9.96 5.50 -7.45
C PRO A 81 11.07 5.48 -6.39
N ARG A 82 10.72 5.08 -5.17
CA ARG A 82 11.62 4.34 -4.32
C ARG A 82 11.16 2.90 -4.41
N SER A 83 11.85 2.15 -5.28
CA SER A 83 11.75 0.70 -5.34
C SER A 83 12.02 0.09 -3.95
N ILE A 84 10.95 -0.12 -3.19
CA ILE A 84 10.89 -1.18 -2.19
C ILE A 84 9.98 -2.25 -2.79
N SER A 85 10.65 -3.15 -3.51
CA SER A 85 10.10 -4.40 -3.96
C SER A 85 9.67 -5.23 -2.75
N SER A 86 8.55 -5.95 -2.89
CA SER A 86 8.02 -6.98 -1.97
C SER A 86 7.24 -6.40 -0.78
N LEU A 87 5.95 -6.67 -0.56
CA LEU A 87 5.21 -7.92 -0.67
C LEU A 87 3.71 -7.61 -0.76
N SER A 88 2.98 -8.18 -1.73
CA SER A 88 1.52 -8.28 -1.67
C SER A 88 1.10 -9.73 -1.84
N GLU A 89 1.21 -10.50 -0.75
CA GLU A 89 0.41 -11.71 -0.57
C GLU A 89 -1.04 -11.29 -0.28
N LYS A 90 -1.91 -11.50 -1.27
CA LYS A 90 -3.33 -11.66 -1.02
C LYS A 90 -3.89 -12.73 -1.95
N GLU A 91 -4.19 -13.89 -1.39
CA GLU A 91 -5.35 -14.65 -1.86
C GLU A 91 -5.98 -15.45 -0.72
N ASN A 92 -7.24 -15.13 -0.42
CA ASN A 92 -8.14 -16.01 0.32
C ASN A 92 -9.59 -15.75 -0.16
N VAL A 93 -10.21 -16.72 -0.85
CA VAL A 93 -11.61 -17.15 -0.66
C VAL A 93 -11.79 -18.63 -1.13
N PRO A 94 -12.52 -19.52 -0.39
CA PRO A 94 -12.79 -20.94 -0.72
C PRO A 94 -14.26 -21.19 -1.23
N PRO A 95 -14.78 -22.45 -1.31
CA PRO A 95 -14.63 -23.47 -2.36
C PRO A 95 -15.94 -23.72 -3.16
N GLN A 96 -15.86 -24.06 -4.46
CA GLN A 96 -16.99 -24.67 -5.19
C GLN A 96 -16.54 -25.83 -6.08
N GLN A 97 -17.26 -26.96 -5.98
CA GLN A 97 -16.95 -28.26 -6.56
C GLN A 97 -17.60 -28.48 -7.94
N HIS A 98 -16.94 -29.35 -8.74
CA HIS A 98 -17.38 -30.06 -9.96
C HIS A 98 -17.71 -29.20 -11.20
N ASP A 99 -17.16 -29.47 -12.40
CA ASP A 99 -17.20 -30.75 -13.11
C ASP A 99 -16.05 -30.90 -14.15
N ALA A 100 -15.74 -32.15 -14.50
CA ALA A 100 -14.55 -32.54 -15.24
C ALA A 100 -14.63 -32.31 -16.76
N ARG A 101 -13.58 -31.73 -17.36
CA ARG A 101 -13.00 -32.14 -18.66
C ARG A 101 -11.70 -31.39 -19.01
N GLY A 102 -10.57 -32.05 -18.76
CA GLY A 102 -9.38 -32.02 -19.63
C GLY A 102 -8.71 -30.67 -19.94
N GLY A 103 -8.30 -29.92 -18.92
CA GLY A 103 -7.31 -28.85 -19.05
C GLY A 103 -5.93 -29.35 -18.64
N SER A 104 -4.93 -29.24 -19.51
CA SER A 104 -3.52 -29.55 -19.19
C SER A 104 -3.05 -28.65 -18.04
N VAL A 105 -2.96 -29.23 -16.83
CA VAL A 105 -2.39 -28.56 -15.65
C VAL A 105 -0.89 -28.43 -15.91
N ARG A 106 -0.46 -27.29 -16.44
CA ARG A 106 0.95 -26.92 -16.42
C ARG A 106 1.34 -26.75 -14.95
N PRO A 107 2.30 -27.53 -14.42
CA PRO A 107 2.87 -27.24 -13.12
C PRO A 107 3.46 -25.83 -13.19
N LEU A 108 2.98 -24.92 -12.34
CA LEU A 108 3.60 -23.61 -12.17
C LEU A 108 4.97 -23.85 -11.55
N LEU A 109 6.00 -23.93 -12.40
CA LEU A 109 7.36 -24.12 -11.95
C LEU A 109 7.80 -22.86 -11.17
N PRO A 110 8.37 -23.03 -9.96
CA PRO A 110 8.91 -21.89 -9.23
C PRO A 110 9.97 -21.18 -10.06
N SER A 111 9.96 -19.83 -10.02
CA SER A 111 10.95 -18.99 -10.70
C SER A 111 12.37 -19.46 -10.38
N GLN A 112 13.29 -19.31 -11.34
CA GLN A 112 14.70 -19.66 -11.15
C GLN A 112 15.29 -18.97 -9.92
N GLU A 113 14.81 -17.77 -9.61
CA GLU A 113 15.23 -17.00 -8.44
C GLU A 113 14.72 -17.60 -7.13
N ALA A 114 13.47 -18.05 -7.08
CA ALA A 114 12.90 -18.75 -5.93
C ALA A 114 13.64 -20.06 -5.65
N ARG A 115 14.05 -20.78 -6.71
CA ARG A 115 14.84 -22.03 -6.56
C ARG A 115 16.22 -21.77 -5.97
N LYS A 116 16.92 -20.72 -6.43
CA LYS A 116 18.23 -20.33 -5.90
C LYS A 116 18.15 -19.87 -4.44
N HIS A 117 17.10 -19.11 -4.12
CA HIS A 117 16.88 -18.65 -2.75
C HIS A 117 16.61 -19.82 -1.80
N LEU A 118 15.77 -20.79 -2.21
CA LEU A 118 15.50 -21.99 -1.42
C LEU A 118 16.76 -22.82 -1.15
N GLU A 119 17.61 -23.01 -2.16
CA GLU A 119 18.89 -23.73 -2.01
C GLU A 119 19.84 -23.02 -1.02
N THR A 120 19.81 -21.69 -1.02
CA THR A 120 20.62 -20.89 -0.09
C THR A 120 20.15 -21.09 1.36
N LEU A 121 18.84 -21.03 1.59
CA LEU A 121 18.24 -21.25 2.91
C LEU A 121 18.49 -22.68 3.44
N GLU A 122 18.42 -23.70 2.58
CA GLU A 122 18.69 -25.08 2.98
C GLU A 122 20.15 -25.28 3.41
N ARG A 123 21.08 -24.62 2.73
CA ARG A 123 22.51 -24.61 3.10
C ARG A 123 22.74 -23.89 4.43
N GLU A 124 22.12 -22.73 4.63
CA GLU A 124 22.21 -21.97 5.88
C GLU A 124 21.62 -22.74 7.07
N GLY A 125 20.46 -23.39 6.89
CA GLY A 125 19.85 -24.23 7.92
C GLY A 125 20.76 -25.40 8.34
N SER A 126 21.39 -26.05 7.36
CA SER A 126 22.36 -27.12 7.63
C SER A 126 23.60 -26.63 8.39
N ILE A 127 24.05 -25.39 8.12
CA ILE A 127 25.18 -24.77 8.83
C ILE A 127 24.78 -24.44 10.26
N ALA A 128 23.61 -23.83 10.46
CA ALA A 128 23.10 -23.48 11.78
C ALA A 128 22.93 -24.71 12.68
N GLN A 129 22.41 -25.82 12.14
CA GLN A 129 22.28 -27.07 12.89
C GLN A 129 23.64 -27.60 13.36
N LYS A 130 24.66 -27.57 12.51
CA LYS A 130 26.02 -28.01 12.90
C LYS A 130 26.63 -27.12 13.97
N GLN A 131 26.36 -25.81 13.93
CA GLN A 131 26.82 -24.88 14.95
C GLN A 131 26.14 -25.16 16.30
N ASP A 132 24.83 -25.40 16.30
CA ASP A 132 24.07 -25.75 17.51
C ASP A 132 24.54 -27.08 18.14
N GLU A 133 24.82 -28.10 17.32
CA GLU A 133 25.39 -29.37 17.77
C GLU A 133 26.77 -29.16 18.43
N VAL A 134 27.65 -28.36 17.82
CA VAL A 134 28.97 -28.02 18.39
C VAL A 134 28.85 -27.27 19.70
N GLU A 135 27.97 -26.26 19.77
CA GLU A 135 27.72 -25.51 21.00
C GLU A 135 27.17 -26.40 22.11
N THR A 136 26.28 -27.32 21.78
CA THR A 136 25.70 -28.27 22.73
C THR A 136 26.77 -29.19 23.31
N LEU A 137 27.68 -29.68 22.47
CA LEU A 137 28.82 -30.49 22.93
C LEU A 137 29.77 -29.69 23.82
N ILE A 138 30.09 -28.44 23.45
CA ILE A 138 30.92 -27.54 24.27
C ILE A 138 30.28 -27.28 25.65
N LYS A 139 28.95 -27.06 25.70
CA LYS A 139 28.22 -26.83 26.96
C LYS A 139 28.13 -28.08 27.86
N SER A 140 28.36 -29.27 27.30
CA SER A 140 28.32 -30.54 28.03
C SER A 140 29.67 -31.01 28.61
N LEU A 141 30.76 -30.28 28.32
CA LEU A 141 32.11 -30.48 28.89
C LEU A 141 32.29 -29.64 30.16
#